data_AF-A0A7K2KZK0-F1
#
_entry.id   AF-A0A7K2KZK0-F1
#
_cell.length_a   1.000
_cell.length_b   1.000
_cell.length_c   1.000
_cell.angle_alpha   90.00
_cell.angle_beta   90.00
_cell.angle_gamma   90.00
#
_symmetry.space_group_name_H-M   'P 1'
#
loop_
_entity.id
_entity.type
_entity.pdbx_description
1 polymer ?
#
loop_
_entity_poly.entity_id
_entity_poly.type
_entity_poly.pdbx_seq_one_letter_code
_entity_poly.pdbx_strand_id
1 'polypeptide(L)'
;YEADPRQSCPGLVARVADELGTGAAAAALYLQLATLAAPTDRNVRRWNGWTAKRHTEVRAELLATGAVVEAKRSRAGRTLFLPGEWSDLKAPHLPLEKAKLAAHRARPWLGGRLLSPFERLLPVAPLHEMFEEAWERRA
;
A
#
# COMPACT_ATOMS: atom_id res chain seq x y z
N TYR A 1 14.74 2.49 2.83
CA TYR A 1 13.76 2.53 3.94
C TYR A 1 13.16 1.15 4.09
N GLU A 2 12.80 0.70 5.29
CA GLU A 2 12.16 -0.63 5.46
C GLU A 2 10.83 -0.77 4.70
N ALA A 3 10.15 0.35 4.46
CA ALA A 3 8.96 0.44 3.62
C ALA A 3 9.21 0.26 2.13
N ASP A 4 10.47 0.15 1.68
CA ASP A 4 10.84 -0.26 0.32
C ASP A 4 11.06 -1.78 0.31
N PRO A 5 10.10 -2.58 -0.21
CA PRO A 5 10.19 -4.04 -0.19
C PRO A 5 11.35 -4.59 -1.01
N ARG A 6 11.94 -3.79 -1.92
CA ARG A 6 13.16 -4.20 -2.65
C ARG A 6 14.36 -4.36 -1.72
N GLN A 7 14.33 -3.72 -0.56
CA GLN A 7 15.37 -3.79 0.47
C GLN A 7 15.01 -4.79 1.58
N SER A 8 13.73 -4.86 1.97
CA SER A 8 13.30 -5.70 3.09
C SER A 8 12.87 -7.12 2.71
N CYS A 9 12.35 -7.34 1.50
CA CYS A 9 11.92 -8.66 1.00
C CYS A 9 12.12 -8.82 -0.52
N PRO A 10 13.36 -8.75 -1.04
CA PRO A 10 13.63 -8.79 -2.49
C PRO A 10 13.12 -10.06 -3.18
N GLY A 11 13.10 -11.20 -2.48
CA GLY A 11 12.56 -12.45 -3.02
C GLY A 11 11.05 -12.40 -3.29
N LEU A 12 10.29 -11.75 -2.41
CA LEU A 12 8.85 -11.51 -2.62
C LEU A 12 8.64 -10.55 -3.80
N VAL A 13 9.44 -9.48 -3.90
CA VAL A 13 9.36 -8.54 -5.03
C VAL A 13 9.57 -9.24 -6.37
N ALA A 14 10.56 -10.15 -6.45
CA ALA A 14 10.80 -10.93 -7.67
C ALA A 14 9.57 -11.79 -8.03
N ARG A 15 8.99 -12.50 -7.04
CA ARG A 15 7.79 -13.31 -7.24
C ARG A 15 6.59 -12.49 -7.74
N VAL A 16 6.35 -11.33 -7.11
CA VAL A 16 5.27 -10.41 -7.50
C VAL A 16 5.50 -9.85 -8.90
N ALA A 17 6.75 -9.51 -9.22
CA ALA A 17 7.14 -9.01 -10.54
C ALA A 17 6.84 -10.04 -11.64
N ASP A 18 7.25 -11.28 -11.43
CA ASP A 18 6.99 -12.39 -12.35
C ASP A 18 5.49 -12.64 -12.54
N GLU A 19 4.72 -12.72 -11.45
CA GLU A 19 3.29 -13.00 -11.51
C GLU A 19 2.46 -11.86 -12.13
N LEU A 20 2.85 -10.61 -11.90
CA LEU A 20 2.16 -9.44 -12.49
C LEU A 20 2.69 -9.09 -13.89
N GLY A 21 3.78 -9.72 -14.35
CA GLY A 21 4.43 -9.36 -15.62
C GLY A 21 5.03 -7.95 -15.61
N THR A 22 5.64 -7.55 -14.49
CA THR A 22 6.19 -6.19 -14.29
C THR A 22 7.66 -6.22 -13.89
N GLY A 23 8.31 -5.06 -13.88
CA GLY A 23 9.59 -4.86 -13.24
C GLY A 23 9.47 -4.73 -11.72
N ALA A 24 10.59 -4.96 -11.02
CA ALA A 24 10.67 -4.93 -9.56
C ALA A 24 10.17 -3.62 -8.91
N ALA A 25 10.22 -2.49 -9.63
CA ALA A 25 9.72 -1.21 -9.11
C ALA A 25 8.18 -1.18 -9.04
N ALA A 26 7.48 -1.68 -10.07
CA ALA A 26 6.02 -1.76 -10.09
C ALA A 26 5.51 -2.82 -9.10
N ALA A 27 6.18 -3.97 -9.01
CA ALA A 27 5.93 -4.96 -7.97
C ALA A 27 6.09 -4.39 -6.54
N ALA A 28 7.16 -3.63 -6.30
CA ALA A 28 7.37 -2.96 -5.02
C ALA A 28 6.26 -1.94 -4.71
N LEU A 29 5.82 -1.16 -5.71
CA LEU A 29 4.71 -0.24 -5.56
C LEU A 29 3.41 -0.97 -5.22
N TYR A 30 3.12 -2.10 -5.88
CA TYR A 30 1.96 -2.93 -5.57
C TYR A 30 1.95 -3.35 -4.10
N LEU A 31 3.05 -3.92 -3.60
CA LEU A 31 3.16 -4.37 -2.20
C LEU A 31 2.98 -3.20 -1.21
N GLN A 32 3.55 -2.03 -1.50
CA GLN A 32 3.36 -0.82 -0.70
C GLN A 32 1.90 -0.37 -0.68
N LEU A 33 1.23 -0.40 -1.84
CA LEU A 33 -0.20 -0.09 -1.97
C LEU A 33 -1.09 -1.14 -1.32
N ALA A 34 -0.69 -2.41 -1.25
CA ALA A 34 -1.45 -3.46 -0.60
C ALA A 34 -1.36 -3.42 0.92
N THR A 35 -0.21 -2.98 1.44
CA THR A 35 0.16 -3.22 2.84
C THR A 35 0.09 -1.96 3.69
N LEU A 36 0.65 -0.85 3.21
CA LEU A 36 0.88 0.31 4.07
C LEU A 36 -0.41 1.12 4.27
N ALA A 37 -0.61 1.63 5.47
CA ALA A 37 -1.77 2.45 5.83
C ALA A 37 -1.80 3.82 5.12
N ALA A 38 -0.62 4.43 4.89
CA ALA A 38 -0.49 5.76 4.29
C ALA A 38 0.53 5.82 3.12
N PRO A 39 0.34 5.04 2.03
CA PRO A 39 1.23 5.01 0.88
C PRO A 39 0.92 6.19 -0.05
N THR A 40 0.97 7.41 0.47
CA THR A 40 0.82 8.62 -0.35
C THR A 40 1.93 8.66 -1.40
N ASP A 41 1.67 9.28 -2.55
CA ASP A 41 2.66 9.49 -3.61
C ASP A 41 3.96 10.10 -3.08
N ARG A 42 3.86 11.02 -2.12
CA ARG A 42 5.01 11.64 -1.46
C ARG A 42 5.81 10.63 -0.64
N ASN A 43 5.13 9.79 0.14
CA ASN A 43 5.78 8.79 0.99
C ASN A 43 6.44 7.70 0.15
N VAL A 44 5.73 7.17 -0.85
CA VAL A 44 6.24 6.18 -1.81
C VAL A 44 7.50 6.70 -2.49
N ARG A 45 7.50 7.93 -3.02
CA ARG A 45 8.71 8.50 -3.62
C ARG A 45 9.87 8.59 -2.63
N ARG A 46 9.61 9.05 -1.40
CA ARG A 46 10.63 9.15 -0.36
C ARG A 46 11.23 7.79 -0.02
N TRP A 47 10.40 6.77 0.19
CA TRP A 47 10.86 5.46 0.63
C TRP A 47 11.69 4.75 -0.44
N ASN A 48 11.29 4.88 -1.70
CA ASN A 48 11.93 4.22 -2.83
C ASN A 48 13.06 5.03 -3.48
N GLY A 49 13.28 6.27 -3.04
CA GLY A 49 14.28 7.18 -3.64
C GLY A 49 13.91 7.62 -5.05
N TRP A 50 12.61 7.70 -5.38
CA TRP A 50 12.15 8.01 -6.74
C TRP A 50 11.95 9.50 -6.98
N THR A 51 12.32 9.93 -8.18
CA THR A 51 11.87 11.21 -8.74
C THR A 51 10.38 11.16 -9.09
N ALA A 52 9.76 12.32 -9.31
CA ALA A 52 8.37 12.38 -9.77
C ALA A 52 8.18 11.67 -11.12
N LYS A 53 9.11 11.87 -12.06
CA LYS A 53 9.10 11.21 -13.38
C LYS A 53 9.13 9.69 -13.23
N ARG A 54 10.08 9.16 -12.45
CA ARG A 54 10.19 7.71 -12.23
C ARG A 54 8.93 7.14 -11.59
N HIS A 55 8.34 7.86 -10.63
CA HIS A 55 7.10 7.41 -10.02
C HIS A 55 5.94 7.35 -11.02
N THR A 56 5.83 8.33 -11.92
CA THR A 56 4.81 8.30 -12.99
C THR A 56 4.99 7.11 -13.93
N GLU A 57 6.22 6.80 -14.34
CA GLU A 57 6.52 5.61 -15.18
C GLU A 57 6.10 4.31 -14.49
N VAL A 58 6.50 4.14 -13.22
CA VAL A 58 6.20 2.93 -12.44
C VAL A 58 4.69 2.79 -12.19
N ARG A 59 3.97 3.90 -11.96
CA ARG A 59 2.51 3.87 -11.84
C ARG A 59 1.85 3.44 -13.15
N ALA A 60 2.30 3.97 -14.29
CA ALA A 60 1.75 3.63 -15.59
C ALA A 60 1.96 2.14 -15.90
N GLU A 61 3.16 1.61 -15.63
CA GLU A 61 3.48 0.20 -15.75
C GLU A 61 2.56 -0.66 -14.87
N LEU A 62 2.43 -0.32 -13.58
CA LEU A 62 1.58 -1.09 -12.67
C LEU A 62 0.10 -1.02 -13.06
N LEU A 63 -0.39 0.15 -13.50
CA LEU A 63 -1.77 0.32 -13.96
C LEU A 63 -2.08 -0.55 -15.18
N ALA A 64 -1.12 -0.72 -16.10
CA ALA A 64 -1.28 -1.53 -17.29
C ALA A 64 -1.54 -3.02 -16.98
N THR A 65 -1.18 -3.51 -15.80
CA THR A 65 -1.45 -4.89 -15.36
C THR A 65 -2.93 -5.14 -15.05
N GLY A 66 -3.72 -4.10 -14.81
CA GLY A 66 -5.09 -4.21 -14.30
C GLY A 66 -5.21 -4.64 -12.84
N ALA A 67 -4.10 -4.92 -12.14
CA ALA A 67 -4.10 -5.30 -10.72
C ALA A 67 -4.45 -4.14 -9.77
N VAL A 68 -4.43 -2.90 -10.28
CA VAL A 68 -4.79 -1.67 -9.58
C VAL A 68 -5.73 -0.84 -10.45
N VAL A 69 -6.46 0.08 -9.82
CA VAL A 69 -7.32 1.05 -10.50
C VAL A 69 -6.84 2.47 -10.25
N GLU A 70 -6.99 3.34 -11.25
CA GLU A 70 -6.81 4.78 -11.09
C GLU A 70 -8.12 5.41 -10.64
N ALA A 71 -8.07 6.22 -9.59
CA ALA A 71 -9.24 6.91 -9.05
C ALA A 71 -8.87 8.19 -8.31
N LYS A 72 -9.87 9.04 -8.03
CA LYS A 72 -9.72 10.19 -7.13
C LYS A 72 -10.41 9.92 -5.82
N ARG A 73 -9.63 9.69 -4.75
CA ARG A 73 -10.13 9.57 -3.37
C ARG A 73 -9.68 10.77 -2.55
N SER A 74 -10.63 11.51 -1.98
CA SER A 74 -10.33 12.67 -1.14
C SER A 74 -9.35 12.29 -0.02
N ARG A 75 -8.37 13.16 0.27
CA ARG A 75 -7.34 12.97 1.30
C ARG A 75 -6.38 11.77 1.13
N ALA A 76 -6.57 10.90 0.14
CA ALA A 76 -5.72 9.70 -0.01
C ALA A 76 -4.28 10.00 -0.43
N GLY A 77 -4.04 11.15 -1.08
CA GLY A 77 -2.72 11.63 -1.46
C GLY A 77 -2.00 10.75 -2.50
N ARG A 78 -2.75 9.96 -3.27
CA ARG A 78 -2.28 9.06 -4.33
C ARG A 78 -3.35 8.86 -5.40
N THR A 79 -2.97 8.31 -6.56
CA THR A 79 -3.89 8.07 -7.68
C THR A 79 -4.17 6.60 -7.97
N LEU A 80 -3.30 5.67 -7.53
CA LEU A 80 -3.51 4.22 -7.67
C LEU A 80 -4.02 3.58 -6.37
N PHE A 81 -4.91 2.61 -6.55
CA PHE A 81 -5.59 1.90 -5.47
C PHE A 81 -5.78 0.43 -5.83
N LEU A 82 -5.79 -0.44 -4.83
CA LEU A 82 -6.31 -1.78 -5.05
C LEU A 82 -7.83 -1.73 -5.23
N PRO A 83 -8.41 -2.60 -6.09
CA PRO A 83 -9.84 -2.81 -6.14
C PRO A 83 -10.39 -3.20 -4.76
N GLY A 84 -11.61 -2.77 -4.44
CA GLY A 84 -12.32 -3.19 -3.22
C GLY A 84 -12.95 -2.05 -2.42
N GLU A 85 -13.45 -2.41 -1.23
CA GLU A 85 -14.17 -1.49 -0.35
C GLU A 85 -13.26 -0.40 0.23
N TRP A 86 -13.83 0.79 0.38
CA TRP A 86 -13.14 1.98 0.84
C TRP A 86 -13.57 2.39 2.26
N SER A 87 -12.62 2.77 3.11
CA SER A 87 -12.89 3.27 4.46
C SER A 87 -12.61 4.78 4.56
N ASP A 88 -13.66 5.57 4.78
CA ASP A 88 -13.56 7.03 4.98
C ASP A 88 -13.20 7.38 6.43
N LEU A 89 -11.96 7.08 6.82
CA LEU A 89 -11.48 7.41 8.15
C LEU A 89 -11.36 8.93 8.36
N LYS A 90 -11.67 9.36 9.58
CA LYS A 90 -11.50 10.77 10.00
C LYS A 90 -10.07 11.02 10.49
N ALA A 91 -9.72 12.31 10.56
CA ALA A 91 -8.43 12.75 11.07
C ALA A 91 -8.19 12.17 12.49
N PRO A 92 -6.94 11.76 12.82
CA PRO A 92 -5.71 11.97 12.06
C PRO A 92 -5.43 10.91 10.98
N HIS A 93 -6.29 9.89 10.82
CA HIS A 93 -6.04 8.81 9.87
C HIS A 93 -6.42 9.23 8.44
N LEU A 94 -5.65 8.75 7.47
CA LEU A 94 -6.01 8.87 6.06
C LEU A 94 -7.04 7.80 5.69
N PRO A 95 -7.96 8.10 4.77
CA PRO A 95 -8.83 7.07 4.24
C PRO A 95 -8.02 6.06 3.42
N LEU A 96 -8.42 4.79 3.49
CA LEU A 96 -7.70 3.66 2.91
C LEU A 96 -8.64 2.50 2.56
N GLU A 97 -8.12 1.53 1.83
CA GLU A 97 -8.79 0.28 1.48
C GLU A 97 -9.14 -0.50 2.76
N LYS A 98 -10.40 -0.97 2.89
CA LYS A 98 -10.89 -1.62 4.12
C LYS A 98 -10.08 -2.88 4.47
N ALA A 99 -9.59 -3.60 3.47
CA ALA A 99 -8.73 -4.78 3.66
C ALA A 99 -7.46 -4.50 4.48
N LYS A 100 -6.97 -3.25 4.49
CA LYS A 100 -5.80 -2.85 5.30
C LYS A 100 -6.11 -2.68 6.77
N LEU A 101 -7.36 -2.34 7.12
CA LEU A 101 -7.75 -2.22 8.52
C LEU A 101 -7.55 -3.56 9.24
N ALA A 102 -7.97 -4.67 8.62
CA ALA A 102 -7.75 -6.00 9.17
C ALA A 102 -6.25 -6.34 9.34
N ALA A 103 -5.40 -6.03 8.34
CA ALA A 103 -3.95 -6.23 8.43
C ALA A 103 -3.29 -5.41 9.55
N HIS A 104 -3.81 -4.21 9.82
CA HIS A 104 -3.35 -3.38 10.93
C HIS A 104 -4.04 -3.71 12.26
N ARG A 105 -4.80 -4.81 12.34
CA ARG A 105 -5.62 -5.20 13.50
C ARG A 105 -6.49 -4.06 14.01
N ALA A 106 -6.97 -3.25 13.08
CA ALA A 106 -7.72 -2.04 13.33
C ALA A 106 -9.16 -2.19 12.88
N ARG A 107 -10.08 -1.57 13.61
CA ARG A 107 -11.49 -1.48 13.21
C ARG A 107 -12.08 -0.13 13.61
N PRO A 108 -13.01 0.43 12.81
CA PRO A 108 -13.73 1.63 13.19
C PRO A 108 -14.48 1.42 14.51
N TRP A 109 -14.54 2.48 15.31
CA TRP A 109 -15.25 2.55 16.58
C TRP A 109 -16.12 3.81 16.65
N LEU A 110 -16.97 3.88 17.68
CA LEU A 110 -17.87 5.00 17.94
C LEU A 110 -17.16 6.35 17.90
N GLY A 111 -17.85 7.36 17.35
CA GLY A 111 -17.36 8.74 17.29
C GLY A 111 -16.20 8.96 16.31
N GLY A 112 -16.03 8.09 15.30
CA GLY A 112 -14.94 8.20 14.33
C GLY A 112 -13.57 7.79 14.87
N ARG A 113 -13.54 7.18 16.06
CA ARG A 113 -12.33 6.61 16.66
C ARG A 113 -11.97 5.31 15.96
N LEU A 114 -10.69 4.95 16.03
CA LEU A 114 -10.18 3.69 15.51
C LEU A 114 -9.71 2.84 16.70
N LEU A 115 -10.30 1.66 16.87
CA LEU A 115 -9.72 0.67 17.78
C LEU A 115 -8.54 0.03 17.06
N SER A 116 -7.33 0.23 17.57
CA SER A 116 -6.09 -0.34 17.04
C SER A 116 -5.10 -0.55 18.17
N PRO A 117 -4.10 -1.45 18.03
CA PRO A 117 -3.15 -1.75 19.11
C PRO A 117 -2.36 -0.52 19.61
N PHE A 118 -2.22 0.50 18.76
CA PHE A 118 -1.36 1.67 19.03
C PHE A 118 -2.10 3.01 18.92
N GLU A 119 -3.45 3.01 18.92
CA GLU A 119 -4.31 4.19 18.66
C GLU A 119 -4.01 4.92 17.33
N ARG A 120 -3.22 4.27 16.47
CA ARG A 120 -2.70 4.72 15.19
C ARG A 120 -2.61 3.50 14.27
N LEU A 121 -2.78 3.74 12.98
CA LEU A 121 -2.51 2.75 11.94
C LEU A 121 -1.00 2.62 11.75
N LEU A 122 -0.38 1.82 12.61
CA LEU A 122 1.03 1.45 12.54
C LEU A 122 1.16 -0.03 12.14
N PRO A 123 2.30 -0.42 11.56
CA PRO A 123 2.63 -1.84 11.38
C PRO A 123 2.51 -2.59 12.72
N VAL A 124 1.89 -3.78 12.68
CA VAL A 124 1.70 -4.65 13.87
C VAL A 124 2.69 -5.82 13.90
N ALA A 125 3.50 -5.95 12.85
CA ALA A 125 4.55 -6.93 12.65
C ALA A 125 5.64 -6.29 11.78
N PRO A 126 6.82 -6.93 11.62
CA PRO A 126 7.83 -6.50 10.66
C PRO A 126 7.24 -6.32 9.26
N LEU A 127 7.67 -5.26 8.55
CA LEU A 127 7.05 -4.93 7.25
C LEU A 127 7.19 -6.04 6.20
N HIS A 128 8.29 -6.80 6.23
CA HIS A 128 8.49 -7.91 5.30
C HIS A 128 7.43 -9.03 5.50
N GLU A 129 7.07 -9.34 6.74
CA GLU A 129 5.99 -10.28 7.05
C GLU A 129 4.64 -9.72 6.60
N MET A 130 4.36 -8.45 6.88
CA MET A 130 3.12 -7.81 6.44
C MET A 130 2.99 -7.74 4.91
N PHE A 131 4.10 -7.56 4.18
CA PHE A 131 4.11 -7.58 2.71
C PHE A 131 3.75 -8.97 2.18
N GLU A 132 4.31 -10.04 2.78
CA GLU A 132 3.99 -11.42 2.42
C GLU A 132 2.50 -11.70 2.68
N GLU A 133 1.99 -11.38 3.86
CA GLU A 133 0.57 -11.57 4.21
C GLU A 133 -0.38 -10.78 3.30
N ALA A 134 0.01 -9.57 2.88
CA ALA A 134 -0.78 -8.78 1.95
C ALA A 134 -0.82 -9.40 0.55
N TRP A 135 0.29 -9.99 0.10
CA TRP A 135 0.34 -10.71 -1.17
C TRP A 135 -0.58 -11.94 -1.12
N GLU A 136 -0.46 -12.78 -0.09
CA GLU A 136 -1.25 -14.01 0.03
C GLU A 136 -2.77 -13.77 0.14
N ARG A 137 -3.20 -12.62 0.68
CA ARG A 137 -4.62 -12.26 0.77
C ARG A 137 -5.25 -11.77 -0.54
N ARG A 138 -4.50 -11.63 -1.63
CA ARG A 138 -5.02 -11.11 -2.92
C ARG A 138 -5.97 -12.07 -3.64
N ALA A 139 -6.05 -13.33 -3.18
CA ALA A 139 -6.86 -14.40 -3.76
C ALA A 139 -8.36 -14.19 -3.56
#